data_AF-A0A6B3AXA4-F1
#
_entry.id   AF-A0A6B3AXA4-F1
#
_cell.length_a   1.000
_cell.length_b   1.000
_cell.length_c   1.000
_cell.angle_alpha   90.00
_cell.angle_beta   90.00
_cell.angle_gamma   90.00
#
_symmetry.space_group_name_H-M   'P 1'
#
loop_
_entity.id
_entity.type
_entity.pdbx_description
1 polymer ?
#
loop_
_entity_poly.entity_id
_entity_poly.type
_entity_poly.pdbx_seq_one_letter_code
_entity_poly.pdbx_strand_id
1 'polypeptide(L)'
;PVDGTRAYVGSVDAFARRVPLRAAAMLLRALRDSDARSAARLEHLVASWSDAFAVRFRARWVPVEHQVEHQARAVVAAALHARERAR
;
A
#
# COMPACT_ATOMS: atom_id res chain seq x y z
N PRO A 1 -14.38 20.78 0.61
CA PRO A 1 -13.07 21.04 1.26
C PRO A 1 -12.58 19.77 1.93
N VAL A 2 -11.31 19.40 1.78
CA VAL A 2 -10.74 18.29 2.57
C VAL A 2 -10.55 18.81 3.98
N ASP A 3 -11.58 18.65 4.81
CA ASP A 3 -11.48 18.96 6.22
C ASP A 3 -10.32 18.10 6.76
N GLY A 4 -9.32 18.77 7.33
CA GLY A 4 -8.07 18.20 7.87
C GLY A 4 -8.27 17.28 9.07
N THR A 5 -9.26 16.40 8.96
CA THR A 5 -9.61 15.37 9.90
C THR A 5 -8.42 14.43 10.11
N ARG A 6 -8.31 13.89 11.31
CA ARG A 6 -7.26 12.92 11.67
C ARG A 6 -7.24 11.72 10.71
N ALA A 7 -8.39 11.38 10.13
CA ALA A 7 -8.52 10.35 9.10
C ALA A 7 -7.81 10.73 7.79
N TYR A 8 -8.00 11.96 7.30
CA TYR A 8 -7.31 12.45 6.10
C TYR A 8 -5.79 12.48 6.30
N VAL A 9 -5.32 13.08 7.40
CA VAL A 9 -3.89 13.15 7.73
C VAL A 9 -3.28 11.75 7.88
N GLY A 10 -3.99 10.83 8.54
CA GLY A 10 -3.57 9.44 8.66
C GLY A 10 -3.49 8.70 7.30
N SER A 11 -4.42 8.97 6.39
CA SER A 11 -4.42 8.37 5.05
C SER A 11 -3.24 8.86 4.19
N VAL A 12 -2.89 10.15 4.29
CA VAL A 12 -1.75 10.75 3.59
C VAL A 12 -0.42 10.20 4.14
N ASP A 13 -0.28 10.11 5.46
CA ASP A 13 0.93 9.52 6.09
C ASP A 13 1.10 8.04 5.70
N ALA A 14 0.01 7.28 5.63
CA ALA A 14 0.04 5.90 5.14
C ALA A 14 0.50 5.83 3.68
N PHE A 15 -0.03 6.68 2.81
CA PHE A 15 0.37 6.74 1.40
C PHE A 15 1.84 7.12 1.22
N ALA A 16 2.28 8.18 1.90
CA ALA A 16 3.64 8.70 1.81
C ALA A 16 4.69 7.66 2.23
N ARG A 17 4.36 6.76 3.16
CA ARG A 17 5.25 5.65 3.58
C ARG A 17 5.22 4.44 2.66
N ARG A 18 4.10 4.17 1.99
CA ARG A 18 3.94 3.05 1.06
C ARG A 18 4.75 3.22 -0.22
N VAL A 19 4.85 4.45 -0.74
CA VAL A 19 5.55 4.72 -2.02
C VAL A 19 7.05 4.35 -1.94
N PRO A 20 7.84 4.85 -0.97
CA PRO A 20 9.25 4.46 -0.82
C PRO A 20 9.43 2.96 -0.55
N LEU A 21 8.58 2.36 0.28
CA LEU A 21 8.64 0.93 0.57
C LEU A 21 8.45 0.09 -0.70
N ARG A 22 7.49 0.45 -1.55
CA ARG A 22 7.25 -0.24 -2.82
C ARG A 22 8.42 -0.04 -3.78
N ALA A 23 8.99 1.16 -3.85
CA ALA A 23 10.16 1.44 -4.67
C ALA A 23 11.37 0.59 -4.23
N ALA A 24 11.66 0.52 -2.93
CA ALA A 24 12.72 -0.32 -2.38
C ALA A 24 12.50 -1.81 -2.67
N ALA A 25 11.27 -2.31 -2.51
CA ALA A 25 10.94 -3.70 -2.80
C ALA A 25 11.02 -4.04 -4.31
N MET A 26 10.65 -3.10 -5.18
CA MET A 26 10.80 -3.25 -6.62
C MET A 26 12.27 -3.26 -7.03
N LEU A 27 13.10 -2.38 -6.43
CA LEU A 27 14.54 -2.35 -6.68
C LEU A 27 15.22 -3.62 -6.16
N LEU A 28 14.82 -4.12 -4.99
CA LEU A 28 15.27 -5.42 -4.47
C LEU A 28 15.02 -6.51 -5.50
N ARG A 29 13.79 -6.60 -6.03
CA ARG A 29 13.45 -7.60 -7.04
C ARG A 29 14.30 -7.48 -8.31
N ALA A 30 14.62 -6.26 -8.74
CA ALA A 30 15.44 -6.03 -9.92
C ALA A 30 16.92 -6.41 -9.72
N LEU A 31 17.46 -6.26 -8.50
CA LEU A 31 18.88 -6.48 -8.20
C LEU A 31 19.19 -7.87 -7.62
N ARG A 32 18.18 -8.66 -7.30
CA ARG A 32 18.31 -9.97 -6.63
C ARG A 32 19.32 -10.90 -7.28
N ASP A 33 19.34 -10.93 -8.61
CA ASP A 33 20.17 -11.87 -9.38
C ASP A 33 21.46 -11.24 -9.93
N SER A 34 21.68 -9.94 -9.74
CA SER A 34 22.80 -9.20 -10.34
C SER A 34 23.72 -8.52 -9.33
N ASP A 35 23.25 -8.19 -8.12
CA ASP A 35 24.04 -7.54 -7.07
C ASP A 35 23.57 -8.00 -5.68
N ALA A 36 24.20 -9.08 -5.19
CA ALA A 36 23.88 -9.67 -3.89
C ALA A 36 24.10 -8.70 -2.72
N ARG A 37 25.09 -7.81 -2.80
CA ARG A 37 25.39 -6.86 -1.72
C ARG A 37 24.31 -5.80 -1.63
N SER A 38 23.90 -5.22 -2.76
CA SER A 38 22.81 -4.25 -2.80
C SER A 38 21.47 -4.89 -2.48
N ALA A 39 21.24 -6.12 -2.95
CA ALA A 39 20.04 -6.89 -2.60
C ALA A 39 19.94 -7.11 -1.08
N ALA A 40 21.00 -7.54 -0.39
CA ALA A 40 20.98 -7.75 1.06
C ALA A 40 20.66 -6.45 1.84
N ARG A 41 21.19 -5.31 1.40
CA ARG A 41 20.86 -4.01 2.02
C ARG A 41 19.40 -3.62 1.80
N LEU A 42 18.89 -3.82 0.59
CA LEU A 42 17.49 -3.53 0.27
C LEU A 42 16.53 -4.46 1.00
N GLU A 43 16.91 -5.71 1.21
CA GLU A 43 16.14 -6.67 2.02
C GLU A 43 16.01 -6.18 3.46
N HIS A 44 17.11 -5.77 4.09
CA HIS A 44 17.07 -5.19 5.43
C HIS A 44 16.20 -3.91 5.49
N LEU A 45 16.33 -3.03 4.49
CA LEU A 45 15.54 -1.80 4.41
C LEU A 45 14.04 -2.09 4.27
N VAL A 46 13.66 -3.02 3.39
CA VAL A 46 12.27 -3.42 3.16
C VAL A 46 11.68 -4.07 4.41
N ALA A 47 12.45 -4.92 5.11
CA ALA A 47 12.02 -5.53 6.37
C ALA A 47 11.77 -4.46 7.44
N SER A 48 12.75 -3.59 7.70
CA SER A 48 12.64 -2.52 8.70
C SER A 48 11.45 -1.59 8.44
N TRP A 49 11.26 -1.18 7.19
CA TRP A 49 10.16 -0.28 6.83
C TRP A 49 8.80 -0.97 6.84
N SER A 50 8.74 -2.27 6.52
CA SER A 50 7.50 -3.05 6.65
C SER A 50 7.08 -3.18 8.11
N ASP A 51 8.02 -3.45 9.02
CA ASP A 51 7.74 -3.52 10.47
C ASP A 51 7.29 -2.17 11.01
N ALA A 52 8.00 -1.10 10.67
CA ALA A 52 7.61 0.26 11.07
C ALA A 52 6.22 0.63 10.56
N PHE A 53 5.88 0.24 9.33
CA PHE A 53 4.55 0.43 8.76
C PHE A 53 3.49 -0.38 9.53
N ALA A 54 3.77 -1.66 9.80
CA ALA A 54 2.86 -2.54 10.52
C ALA A 54 2.55 -2.04 11.93
N VAL A 55 3.58 -1.62 12.69
CA VAL A 55 3.42 -1.07 14.05
C VAL A 55 2.59 0.22 14.01
N ARG A 56 2.94 1.15 13.10
CA ARG A 56 2.30 2.48 13.06
C ARG A 56 0.83 2.43 12.66
N PHE A 57 0.50 1.61 11.66
CA PHE A 57 -0.86 1.53 11.13
C PHE A 57 -1.65 0.35 11.69
N ARG A 58 -1.08 -0.40 12.65
CA ARG A 58 -1.62 -1.66 13.16
C ARG A 58 -2.06 -2.56 12.01
N ALA A 59 -1.19 -2.67 11.00
CA ALA A 59 -1.52 -3.36 9.77
C ALA A 59 -1.82 -4.82 10.10
N ARG A 60 -3.01 -5.28 9.70
CA ARG A 60 -3.42 -6.67 9.83
C ARG A 60 -3.30 -7.33 8.46
N TRP A 61 -2.80 -8.55 8.45
CA TRP A 61 -2.90 -9.39 7.26
C TRP A 61 -4.39 -9.72 6.99
N VAL A 62 -4.90 -9.32 5.81
CA VAL A 62 -6.26 -9.57 5.33
C VAL A 62 -6.22 -10.62 4.21
N PRO A 63 -6.74 -11.85 4.40
CA PRO A 63 -6.69 -12.92 3.41
C PRO A 63 -7.03 -12.47 1.98
N VAL A 64 -6.34 -13.03 0.97
CA VAL A 64 -6.43 -12.58 -0.43
C VAL A 64 -7.88 -12.63 -0.93
N GLU A 65 -8.60 -13.69 -0.59
CA GLU A 65 -10.01 -13.89 -0.90
C GLU A 65 -10.87 -12.71 -0.40
N HIS A 66 -10.65 -12.24 0.82
CA HIS A 66 -11.36 -11.10 1.38
C HIS A 66 -10.97 -9.78 0.71
N GLN A 67 -9.71 -9.63 0.30
CA GLN A 67 -9.29 -8.47 -0.47
C GLN A 67 -9.95 -8.43 -1.84
N VAL A 68 -9.99 -9.56 -2.55
CA VAL A 68 -10.63 -9.66 -3.87
C VAL A 68 -12.11 -9.32 -3.76
N GLU A 69 -12.81 -9.90 -2.78
CA GLU A 69 -14.22 -9.61 -2.53
C GLU A 69 -14.45 -8.12 -2.23
N HIS A 70 -13.63 -7.52 -1.36
CA HIS A 70 -13.74 -6.10 -1.04
C HIS A 70 -13.49 -5.19 -2.26
N GLN A 71 -12.44 -5.45 -3.03
CA GLN A 71 -12.12 -4.66 -4.22
C GLN A 71 -13.20 -4.80 -5.30
N ALA A 72 -13.73 -6.01 -5.51
CA ALA A 72 -14.83 -6.23 -6.44
C ALA A 72 -16.07 -5.41 -6.04
N ARG A 73 -16.46 -5.45 -4.76
CA ARG A 73 -17.59 -4.64 -4.24
C ARG A 73 -17.35 -3.14 -4.43
N ALA A 74 -16.15 -2.65 -4.14
CA ALA A 74 -15.80 -1.24 -4.31
C ALA A 74 -15.90 -0.80 -5.78
N VAL A 75 -15.40 -1.62 -6.71
CA VAL A 75 -15.48 -1.34 -8.15
C VAL A 75 -16.93 -1.32 -8.63
N VAL A 76 -17.74 -2.30 -8.25
CA VAL A 76 -19.16 -2.35 -8.62
C VAL A 76 -19.91 -1.12 -8.09
N ALA A 77 -19.71 -0.77 -6.82
CA ALA A 77 -20.32 0.42 -6.23
C ALA A 77 -19.92 1.70 -6.96
N ALA A 78 -18.63 1.87 -7.26
CA ALA A 78 -18.14 3.03 -8.02
C ALA A 78 -18.74 3.11 -9.42
N ALA A 79 -18.88 1.96 -10.12
CA ALA A 79 -19.47 1.90 -11.45
C ALA A 79 -20.97 2.23 -11.44
N LEU A 80 -21.73 1.75 -10.44
CA LEU A 80 -23.14 2.08 -10.27
C LEU A 80 -23.32 3.59 -10.02
N HIS A 81 -22.53 4.15 -9.11
CA HIS A 81 -22.54 5.58 -8.81
C HIS A 81 -22.20 6.45 -10.03
N ALA A 82 -21.20 6.04 -10.82
CA ALA A 82 -20.85 6.72 -12.07
C ALA A 82 -21.99 6.67 -13.09
N ARG A 83 -22.71 5.55 -13.20
CA ARG A 83 -23.88 5.40 -14.08
C ARG A 83 -25.06 6.28 -13.64
N GLU A 84 -25.32 6.38 -12.34
CA GLU A 84 -26.38 7.23 -11.80
C GLU A 84 -26.11 8.71 -12.10
N ARG A 85 -24.86 9.17 -11.99
CA ARG A 85 -24.48 10.55 -12.34
C ARG A 85 -24.48 10.87 -13.83
N ALA A 86 -24.45 9.85 -14.68
CA ALA A 86 -24.49 10.00 -16.14
C ALA A 86 -25.92 10.02 -16.70
N ARG A 87 -26.93 9.82 -15.84
CA ARG A 87 -28.36 9.97 -16.15
C ARG A 87 -28.85 11.33 -15.71
#